data_AF-A0A819VS13-F1
#
_entry.id   AF-A0A819VS13-F1
#
_cell.length_a   1.000
_cell.length_b   1.000
_cell.length_c   1.000
_cell.angle_alpha   90.00
_cell.angle_beta   90.00
_cell.angle_gamma   90.00
#
_symmetry.space_group_name_H-M   'P 1'
#
loop_
_entity.id
_entity.type
_entity.pdbx_description
1 polymer ?
#
loop_
_entity_poly.entity_id
_entity_poly.type
_entity_poly.pdbx_seq_one_letter_code
_entity_poly.pdbx_strand_id
1 'polypeptide(L)'
;MLPIGVSFGALPIWVFVFALPIWVPVYILPICVSAYILPIWVSVYMLPVWVPVYTLPIWVSAYMLPVWVPVYTLPIWVSVYMLPTILTCKQILTWAHGFATNHIMMTMRRDFQYENANMWFQNLDKLIKYVNAQQTNGSDVNMFYSTPSCYLYALNKVGREWASKTDDFFPLGDTPHGFWTGYFTSRPSLKRYKRHANNILQVARQLNALSQINLRSSIFDLSEAMGVVQHHDAISGTEKQHVADDYAQRLSEGIDTVADVINNAYDKLLPNESKVTMAAPQFLCQYSNISECLPIEGQDRFTLTLWNPTTHPVTHHARVPVTKEYWIRDPMGSIIPAEYIPIPDTTKNIPGRKSSAQNQYIFTILLPALGFSTYYFEVKNGEIIEKKHVTTTRNEACTLENEFLRVEFDDQGNLHQIINLEKRIAVPFTAQGFYWLYTSFPGSSSLPEFQASGAYVFRPLTSKTQPVSTTRTIICTKTETVQSAMIVFNEWASQEVSLFQGAPTVEVEWTVGPIPIDDDVGKEIVVRYDTDIESASKYYTDANGRQVLERIRDYRPTWNYSVVENVSGNYYPINSRIWIKDGTRQLTILTGNNDAD
;
A
#
# COMPACT_ATOMS: atom_id res chain seq x y z
N MET A 1 -63.91 42.68 -36.47
CA MET A 1 -62.45 42.54 -36.63
C MET A 1 -61.94 41.88 -35.37
N LEU A 2 -61.14 40.82 -35.55
CA LEU A 2 -60.59 39.95 -34.51
C LEU A 2 -60.12 40.71 -33.26
N PRO A 3 -60.66 40.37 -32.07
CA PRO A 3 -60.04 40.66 -30.78
C PRO A 3 -59.29 39.42 -30.26
N ILE A 4 -58.06 39.57 -29.76
CA ILE A 4 -57.66 39.80 -28.35
C ILE A 4 -57.63 38.51 -27.52
N GLY A 5 -56.52 38.28 -26.79
CA GLY A 5 -56.21 37.01 -26.11
C GLY A 5 -56.74 36.82 -24.68
N VAL A 6 -55.94 36.08 -23.88
CA VAL A 6 -55.86 35.96 -22.39
C VAL A 6 -56.11 34.55 -21.76
N SER A 7 -55.16 34.23 -20.86
CA SER A 7 -54.89 33.23 -19.79
C SER A 7 -55.83 32.11 -19.27
N PHE A 8 -55.15 31.03 -18.82
CA PHE A 8 -55.30 30.10 -17.67
C PHE A 8 -56.68 29.73 -17.03
N GLY A 9 -56.85 28.42 -16.75
CA GLY A 9 -57.83 27.87 -15.78
C GLY A 9 -57.95 26.33 -15.83
N ALA A 10 -58.03 25.66 -14.68
CA ALA A 10 -57.81 24.22 -14.44
C ALA A 10 -59.01 23.26 -14.78
N LEU A 11 -58.66 21.97 -15.05
CA LEU A 11 -59.23 20.64 -14.66
C LEU A 11 -60.71 20.53 -14.17
N PRO A 12 -61.45 19.37 -14.25
CA PRO A 12 -61.07 18.01 -14.72
C PRO A 12 -62.26 17.10 -15.24
N ILE A 13 -62.08 15.77 -15.19
CA ILE A 13 -63.06 14.67 -14.95
C ILE A 13 -63.86 14.13 -16.17
N TRP A 14 -63.40 12.96 -16.68
CA TRP A 14 -64.12 11.85 -17.33
C TRP A 14 -65.47 12.10 -18.07
N VAL A 15 -65.54 11.64 -19.32
CA VAL A 15 -66.81 11.50 -20.06
C VAL A 15 -66.92 10.07 -20.62
N PHE A 16 -68.00 9.37 -20.26
CA PHE A 16 -68.42 8.11 -20.91
C PHE A 16 -69.61 8.41 -21.83
N VAL A 17 -69.55 7.95 -23.08
CA VAL A 17 -70.69 7.96 -23.99
C VAL A 17 -70.81 6.58 -24.65
N PHE A 18 -71.97 5.95 -24.49
CA PHE A 18 -72.40 4.78 -25.24
C PHE A 18 -73.43 5.20 -26.28
N ALA A 19 -73.10 5.09 -27.57
CA ALA A 19 -74.06 4.87 -28.65
C ALA A 19 -73.34 4.60 -29.98
N LEU A 20 -73.83 3.59 -30.71
CA LEU A 20 -73.48 3.26 -32.09
C LEU A 20 -74.22 4.20 -33.04
N PRO A 21 -73.53 4.91 -33.96
CA PRO A 21 -73.61 4.46 -35.35
C PRO A 21 -72.32 4.64 -36.18
N ILE A 22 -72.04 3.59 -36.95
CA ILE A 22 -71.72 3.55 -38.39
C ILE A 22 -71.08 4.85 -38.94
N TRP A 23 -69.78 5.04 -38.66
CA TRP A 23 -68.87 6.01 -39.30
C TRP A 23 -69.15 7.50 -39.10
N VAL A 24 -68.39 8.13 -38.19
CA VAL A 24 -67.98 9.55 -38.29
C VAL A 24 -66.49 9.63 -37.92
N PRO A 25 -65.61 10.11 -38.81
CA PRO A 25 -64.21 10.37 -38.45
C PRO A 25 -64.11 11.78 -37.85
N VAL A 26 -63.70 11.89 -36.60
CA VAL A 26 -63.24 13.15 -36.02
C VAL A 26 -61.85 12.93 -35.44
N TYR A 27 -60.88 13.64 -36.01
CA TYR A 27 -59.54 13.75 -35.49
C TYR A 27 -59.54 14.84 -34.42
N ILE A 28 -59.01 14.54 -33.23
CA ILE A 28 -58.05 15.34 -32.44
C ILE A 28 -57.75 14.60 -31.10
N LEU A 29 -56.47 14.58 -30.72
CA LEU A 29 -55.90 14.05 -29.47
C LEU A 29 -56.58 14.62 -28.21
N PRO A 30 -56.90 13.86 -27.12
CA PRO A 30 -55.86 13.27 -26.24
C PRO A 30 -56.17 12.02 -25.35
N ILE A 31 -55.08 11.42 -24.83
CA ILE A 31 -54.79 10.81 -23.48
C ILE A 31 -55.19 9.37 -23.06
N CYS A 32 -56.39 8.78 -23.23
CA CYS A 32 -56.57 7.34 -22.93
C CYS A 32 -57.94 6.80 -23.37
N VAL A 33 -57.99 5.62 -23.99
CA VAL A 33 -59.24 4.86 -24.24
C VAL A 33 -58.98 3.37 -23.97
N SER A 34 -59.82 2.74 -23.13
CA SER A 34 -59.85 1.29 -22.93
C SER A 34 -61.14 0.73 -23.51
N ALA A 35 -61.05 -0.29 -24.35
CA ALA A 35 -62.21 -1.01 -24.89
C ALA A 35 -62.03 -2.52 -24.66
N TYR A 36 -63.06 -3.20 -24.17
CA TYR A 36 -63.09 -4.64 -23.92
C TYR A 36 -64.15 -5.28 -24.82
N ILE A 37 -63.73 -6.15 -25.75
CA ILE A 37 -64.66 -6.97 -26.56
C ILE A 37 -64.08 -8.38 -26.66
N LEU A 38 -64.93 -9.39 -26.45
CA LEU A 38 -64.67 -10.82 -26.61
C LEU A 38 -65.39 -11.33 -27.87
N PRO A 39 -64.66 -11.67 -28.95
CA PRO A 39 -65.17 -12.61 -29.94
C PRO A 39 -64.23 -13.80 -30.16
N ILE A 40 -64.84 -14.94 -30.48
CA ILE A 40 -64.26 -16.28 -30.44
C ILE A 40 -63.33 -16.59 -31.63
N TRP A 41 -63.35 -15.86 -32.76
CA TRP A 41 -62.40 -16.01 -33.88
C TRP A 41 -62.29 -14.72 -34.74
N VAL A 42 -61.07 -14.29 -35.10
CA VAL A 42 -60.79 -13.31 -36.19
C VAL A 42 -59.49 -13.70 -36.90
N SER A 43 -59.45 -13.58 -38.23
CA SER A 43 -58.24 -13.68 -39.06
C SER A 43 -58.14 -12.44 -39.97
N VAL A 44 -57.00 -11.73 -39.98
CA VAL A 44 -56.68 -10.66 -40.95
C VAL A 44 -55.17 -10.64 -41.26
N TYR A 45 -54.81 -10.42 -42.53
CA TYR A 45 -53.46 -10.41 -43.10
C TYR A 45 -52.89 -8.98 -43.27
N MET A 46 -51.60 -8.78 -42.91
CA MET A 46 -50.49 -7.83 -43.31
C MET A 46 -50.82 -6.46 -43.98
N LEU A 47 -50.17 -5.28 -43.77
CA LEU A 47 -48.75 -4.87 -43.51
C LEU A 47 -48.69 -3.31 -43.26
N PRO A 48 -47.54 -2.68 -42.87
CA PRO A 48 -47.10 -2.13 -41.55
C PRO A 48 -47.67 -0.71 -41.18
N VAL A 49 -47.63 -0.15 -39.96
CA VAL A 49 -46.51 0.30 -39.09
C VAL A 49 -47.09 0.47 -37.65
N TRP A 50 -46.61 -0.33 -36.68
CA TRP A 50 -46.80 -0.21 -35.21
C TRP A 50 -48.22 -0.30 -34.59
N VAL A 51 -48.54 -1.45 -33.98
CA VAL A 51 -49.55 -1.62 -32.92
C VAL A 51 -49.07 -2.70 -31.93
N PRO A 52 -49.03 -2.46 -30.60
CA PRO A 52 -48.83 -3.51 -29.61
C PRO A 52 -50.16 -4.21 -29.28
N VAL A 53 -50.15 -5.55 -29.28
CA VAL A 53 -51.29 -6.41 -28.93
C VAL A 53 -51.01 -7.06 -27.56
N TYR A 54 -51.94 -6.94 -26.61
CA TYR A 54 -51.90 -7.64 -25.32
C TYR A 54 -52.96 -8.74 -25.31
N THR A 55 -52.55 -10.00 -25.15
CA THR A 55 -53.46 -11.15 -24.96
C THR A 55 -53.21 -11.82 -23.61
N LEU A 56 -54.28 -12.29 -22.97
CA LEU A 56 -54.28 -13.03 -21.70
C LEU A 56 -54.80 -14.47 -21.95
N PRO A 57 -53.92 -15.45 -22.17
CA PRO A 57 -54.30 -16.86 -22.12
C PRO A 57 -54.11 -17.42 -20.69
N ILE A 58 -55.10 -18.17 -20.21
CA ILE A 58 -55.09 -18.74 -18.84
C ILE A 58 -54.19 -19.99 -18.73
N TRP A 59 -53.75 -20.61 -19.84
CA TRP A 59 -52.76 -21.72 -19.84
C TRP A 59 -51.95 -21.79 -21.15
N VAL A 60 -50.62 -21.98 -21.07
CA VAL A 60 -49.74 -22.35 -22.20
C VAL A 60 -48.70 -23.36 -21.71
N SER A 61 -48.53 -24.47 -22.43
CA SER A 61 -47.44 -25.44 -22.24
C SER A 61 -46.61 -25.54 -23.52
N ALA A 62 -45.30 -25.32 -23.45
CA ALA A 62 -44.38 -25.43 -24.58
C ALA A 62 -43.06 -26.13 -24.19
N TYR A 63 -42.67 -27.13 -24.98
CA TYR A 63 -41.33 -27.72 -25.01
C TYR A 63 -40.64 -27.24 -26.30
N MET A 64 -39.36 -26.85 -26.24
CA MET A 64 -38.67 -26.25 -27.41
C MET A 64 -37.27 -26.84 -27.67
N LEU A 65 -36.99 -27.07 -28.95
CA LEU A 65 -35.70 -27.00 -29.64
C LEU A 65 -35.99 -26.79 -31.16
N PRO A 66 -35.12 -26.14 -31.97
CA PRO A 66 -34.86 -24.70 -32.01
C PRO A 66 -35.12 -24.09 -33.41
N VAL A 67 -35.87 -22.98 -33.53
CA VAL A 67 -35.71 -21.96 -34.61
C VAL A 67 -36.21 -20.60 -34.08
N TRP A 68 -35.54 -19.53 -34.47
CA TRP A 68 -35.65 -18.16 -33.98
C TRP A 68 -37.02 -17.50 -34.22
N VAL A 69 -37.65 -17.01 -33.14
CA VAL A 69 -38.71 -15.98 -33.16
C VAL A 69 -38.59 -15.13 -31.87
N PRO A 70 -38.47 -13.79 -31.94
CA PRO A 70 -38.49 -12.95 -30.74
C PRO A 70 -39.95 -12.65 -30.35
N VAL A 71 -40.35 -13.10 -29.15
CA VAL A 71 -41.65 -12.81 -28.54
C VAL A 71 -41.39 -12.00 -27.26
N TYR A 72 -41.93 -10.78 -27.16
CA TYR A 72 -41.92 -10.01 -25.93
C TYR A 72 -43.19 -10.31 -25.14
N THR A 73 -43.05 -11.07 -24.05
CA THR A 73 -44.11 -11.32 -23.07
C THR A 73 -43.73 -10.64 -21.75
N LEU A 74 -44.65 -9.85 -21.18
CA LEU A 74 -44.56 -9.37 -19.81
C LEU A 74 -45.30 -10.38 -18.91
N PRO A 75 -44.63 -11.06 -17.97
CA PRO A 75 -45.30 -12.06 -17.14
C PRO A 75 -46.09 -11.39 -16.01
N ILE A 76 -47.40 -11.66 -15.94
CA ILE A 76 -48.17 -11.57 -14.70
C ILE A 76 -48.05 -12.94 -14.03
N TRP A 77 -47.18 -13.02 -13.02
CA TRP A 77 -46.97 -14.14 -12.11
C TRP A 77 -46.92 -15.54 -12.74
N VAL A 78 -45.75 -15.93 -13.26
CA VAL A 78 -45.38 -17.34 -13.36
C VAL A 78 -44.51 -17.70 -12.17
N SER A 79 -45.02 -18.57 -11.31
CA SER A 79 -44.25 -19.19 -10.24
C SER A 79 -43.60 -20.48 -10.76
N VAL A 80 -42.36 -20.38 -11.27
CA VAL A 80 -41.51 -21.56 -11.55
C VAL A 80 -40.72 -21.89 -10.27
N TYR A 81 -41.20 -22.83 -9.46
CA TYR A 81 -40.54 -23.24 -8.20
C TYR A 81 -39.76 -24.57 -8.30
N MET A 82 -39.30 -25.00 -9.48
CA MET A 82 -38.75 -26.36 -9.64
C MET A 82 -37.39 -26.47 -10.37
N LEU A 83 -36.74 -25.36 -10.72
CA LEU A 83 -35.39 -25.38 -11.33
C LEU A 83 -34.27 -24.76 -10.46
N PRO A 84 -34.51 -23.69 -9.66
CA PRO A 84 -33.43 -23.07 -8.88
C PRO A 84 -32.88 -23.99 -7.79
N THR A 85 -33.73 -24.70 -7.05
CA THR A 85 -33.32 -25.48 -5.87
C THR A 85 -32.57 -26.76 -6.23
N ILE A 86 -33.02 -27.48 -7.27
CA ILE A 86 -32.32 -28.67 -7.78
C ILE A 86 -30.96 -28.26 -8.38
N LEU A 87 -30.92 -27.14 -9.11
CA LEU A 87 -29.67 -26.59 -9.62
C LEU A 87 -28.74 -26.17 -8.47
N THR A 88 -29.26 -25.56 -7.41
CA THR A 88 -28.48 -25.22 -6.21
C THR A 88 -27.96 -26.47 -5.50
N CYS A 89 -28.77 -27.50 -5.29
CA CYS A 89 -28.30 -28.77 -4.70
C CYS A 89 -27.19 -29.39 -5.55
N LYS A 90 -27.35 -29.41 -6.88
CA LYS A 90 -26.34 -29.89 -7.81
C LYS A 90 -25.05 -29.08 -7.73
N GLN A 91 -25.14 -27.75 -7.67
CA GLN A 91 -23.98 -26.86 -7.51
C GLN A 91 -23.26 -27.10 -6.18
N ILE A 92 -23.99 -27.24 -5.07
CA ILE A 92 -23.42 -27.54 -3.74
C ILE A 92 -22.67 -28.88 -3.78
N LEU A 93 -23.26 -29.92 -4.39
CA LEU A 93 -22.61 -31.22 -4.55
C LEU A 93 -21.37 -31.12 -5.44
N THR A 94 -21.39 -30.31 -6.50
CA THR A 94 -20.20 -30.03 -7.31
C THR A 94 -19.10 -29.37 -6.46
N TRP A 95 -19.43 -28.39 -5.62
CA TRP A 95 -18.48 -27.73 -4.72
C TRP A 95 -17.94 -28.69 -3.66
N ALA A 96 -18.77 -29.61 -3.16
CA ALA A 96 -18.41 -30.57 -2.12
C ALA A 96 -17.17 -31.39 -2.47
N HIS A 97 -16.94 -31.68 -3.76
CA HIS A 97 -15.75 -32.40 -4.22
C HIS A 97 -14.42 -31.70 -3.87
N GLY A 98 -14.41 -30.38 -3.68
CA GLY A 98 -13.24 -29.62 -3.27
C GLY A 98 -12.97 -29.62 -1.76
N PHE A 99 -13.88 -30.17 -0.95
CA PHE A 99 -13.77 -30.17 0.51
C PHE A 99 -13.54 -31.58 1.06
N ALA A 100 -12.79 -31.68 2.16
CA ALA A 100 -12.44 -32.96 2.76
C ALA A 100 -13.56 -33.59 3.61
N THR A 101 -14.69 -32.89 3.80
CA THR A 101 -15.81 -33.31 4.66
C THR A 101 -17.14 -32.94 4.00
N ASN A 102 -18.25 -33.41 4.58
CA ASN A 102 -19.61 -33.05 4.19
C ASN A 102 -20.10 -31.71 4.78
N HIS A 103 -19.22 -30.92 5.37
CA HIS A 103 -19.52 -29.55 5.81
C HIS A 103 -18.90 -28.55 4.83
N ILE A 104 -19.71 -27.61 4.33
CA ILE A 104 -19.28 -26.55 3.41
C ILE A 104 -19.76 -25.21 3.98
N MET A 105 -18.84 -24.24 4.05
CA MET A 105 -19.20 -22.87 4.41
C MET A 105 -19.56 -22.07 3.16
N MET A 106 -20.82 -21.60 3.08
CA MET A 106 -21.27 -20.70 2.02
C MET A 106 -21.28 -19.26 2.52
N THR A 107 -20.38 -18.43 1.99
CA THR A 107 -20.29 -17.01 2.37
C THR A 107 -21.28 -16.18 1.57
N MET A 108 -22.53 -16.11 2.06
CA MET A 108 -23.64 -15.39 1.42
C MET A 108 -23.52 -13.87 1.60
N ARG A 109 -22.51 -13.24 0.98
CA ARG A 109 -22.30 -11.78 1.00
C ARG A 109 -21.42 -11.32 -0.17
N ARG A 110 -21.30 -9.99 -0.30
CA ARG A 110 -20.25 -9.26 -1.05
C ARG A 110 -19.92 -7.97 -0.30
N ASP A 111 -19.06 -7.15 -0.88
CA ASP A 111 -18.66 -5.84 -0.35
C ASP A 111 -19.88 -4.96 -0.06
N PHE A 112 -19.89 -4.38 1.15
CA PHE A 112 -20.92 -3.46 1.66
C PHE A 112 -22.38 -3.96 1.50
N GLN A 113 -22.59 -5.28 1.48
CA GLN A 113 -23.94 -5.85 1.49
C GLN A 113 -24.57 -5.80 2.89
N TYR A 114 -25.84 -6.18 2.97
CA TYR A 114 -26.67 -6.18 4.20
C TYR A 114 -27.12 -4.82 4.72
N GLU A 115 -26.94 -3.72 3.97
CA GLU A 115 -27.60 -2.43 4.27
C GLU A 115 -29.13 -2.59 4.38
N ASN A 116 -29.72 -3.38 3.46
CA ASN A 116 -31.07 -3.92 3.61
C ASN A 116 -31.02 -5.43 3.88
N ALA A 117 -30.71 -5.77 5.14
CA ALA A 117 -30.57 -7.16 5.57
C ALA A 117 -31.87 -7.99 5.42
N ASN A 118 -33.05 -7.38 5.55
CA ASN A 118 -34.32 -8.10 5.46
C ASN A 118 -34.51 -8.77 4.09
N MET A 119 -34.09 -8.10 3.00
CA MET A 119 -34.12 -8.68 1.66
C MET A 119 -33.27 -9.96 1.56
N TRP A 120 -32.08 -9.96 2.18
CA TRP A 120 -31.21 -11.14 2.21
C TRP A 120 -31.83 -12.27 3.02
N PHE A 121 -32.23 -12.00 4.27
CA PHE A 121 -32.77 -13.03 5.15
C PHE A 121 -34.08 -13.65 4.63
N GLN A 122 -34.99 -12.87 4.05
CA GLN A 122 -36.22 -13.43 3.46
C GLN A 122 -35.93 -14.43 2.32
N ASN A 123 -34.90 -14.17 1.51
CA ASN A 123 -34.53 -15.07 0.42
C ASN A 123 -33.74 -16.28 0.91
N LEU A 124 -32.86 -16.09 1.90
CA LEU A 124 -32.12 -17.18 2.54
C LEU A 124 -33.05 -18.15 3.28
N ASP A 125 -34.07 -17.64 3.98
CA ASP A 125 -35.09 -18.47 4.64
C ASP A 125 -35.85 -19.35 3.63
N LYS A 126 -36.26 -18.77 2.50
CA LYS A 126 -36.88 -19.51 1.41
C LYS A 126 -35.91 -20.55 0.82
N LEU A 127 -34.66 -20.17 0.58
CA LEU A 127 -33.65 -21.06 0.03
C LEU A 127 -33.42 -22.26 0.95
N ILE A 128 -33.17 -22.01 2.24
CA ILE A 128 -33.00 -23.04 3.28
C ILE A 128 -34.22 -23.97 3.31
N LYS A 129 -35.43 -23.40 3.40
CA LYS A 129 -36.68 -24.16 3.45
C LYS A 129 -36.81 -25.09 2.26
N TYR A 130 -36.63 -24.57 1.04
CA TYR A 130 -36.89 -25.35 -0.17
C TYR A 130 -35.73 -26.29 -0.56
N VAL A 131 -34.48 -25.97 -0.21
CA VAL A 131 -33.35 -26.91 -0.37
C VAL A 131 -33.51 -28.10 0.56
N ASN A 132 -33.81 -27.86 1.84
CA ASN A 132 -34.00 -28.94 2.81
C ASN A 132 -35.23 -29.79 2.48
N ALA A 133 -36.30 -29.19 1.93
CA ALA A 133 -37.46 -29.94 1.47
C ALA A 133 -37.12 -30.95 0.34
N GLN A 134 -36.07 -30.74 -0.45
CA GLN A 134 -35.65 -31.71 -1.48
C GLN A 134 -35.06 -33.01 -0.89
N GLN A 135 -34.81 -33.07 0.42
CA GLN A 135 -34.43 -34.32 1.09
C GLN A 135 -35.51 -35.40 0.93
N THR A 136 -36.79 -35.03 0.87
CA THR A 136 -37.89 -35.97 0.57
C THR A 136 -37.82 -36.53 -0.86
N ASN A 137 -37.12 -35.83 -1.74
CA ASN A 137 -36.88 -36.20 -3.13
C ASN A 137 -35.47 -36.81 -3.34
N GLY A 138 -34.79 -37.22 -2.25
CA GLY A 138 -33.51 -37.91 -2.29
C GLY A 138 -32.27 -37.01 -2.33
N SER A 139 -32.38 -35.71 -2.05
CA SER A 139 -31.21 -34.82 -1.90
C SER A 139 -30.49 -35.07 -0.56
N ASP A 140 -29.16 -35.21 -0.58
CA ASP A 140 -28.32 -35.33 0.63
C ASP A 140 -27.88 -33.98 1.21
N VAL A 141 -28.41 -32.87 0.69
CA VAL A 141 -28.02 -31.52 1.11
C VAL A 141 -28.88 -31.06 2.30
N ASN A 142 -28.22 -30.58 3.35
CA ASN A 142 -28.85 -29.85 4.45
C ASN A 142 -28.22 -28.46 4.59
N MET A 143 -29.04 -27.42 4.49
CA MET A 143 -28.65 -26.02 4.56
C MET A 143 -29.25 -25.35 5.81
N PHE A 144 -28.48 -24.49 6.46
CA PHE A 144 -28.90 -23.74 7.64
C PHE A 144 -27.99 -22.51 7.84
N TYR A 145 -28.45 -21.52 8.61
CA TYR A 145 -27.59 -20.40 9.02
C TYR A 145 -26.49 -20.88 9.95
N SER A 146 -25.28 -20.36 9.75
CA SER A 146 -24.13 -20.74 10.56
C SER A 146 -23.15 -19.57 10.67
N THR A 147 -22.08 -19.78 11.43
CA THR A 147 -20.96 -18.87 11.58
C THR A 147 -19.66 -19.62 11.27
N PRO A 148 -18.55 -18.91 10.99
CA PRO A 148 -17.25 -19.55 10.83
C PRO A 148 -16.84 -20.41 12.03
N SER A 149 -17.19 -20.00 13.25
CA SER A 149 -16.89 -20.76 14.48
C SER A 149 -17.68 -22.08 14.55
N CYS A 150 -18.99 -22.05 14.24
CA CYS A 150 -19.81 -23.27 14.18
C CYS A 150 -19.33 -24.22 13.08
N TYR A 151 -18.91 -23.68 11.93
CA TYR A 151 -18.32 -24.46 10.86
C TYR A 151 -17.02 -25.16 11.29
N LEU A 152 -16.07 -24.41 11.87
CA LEU A 152 -14.81 -24.99 12.37
C LEU A 152 -15.05 -26.02 13.49
N TYR A 153 -16.02 -25.80 14.36
CA TYR A 153 -16.44 -26.77 15.38
C TYR A 153 -16.95 -28.08 14.75
N ALA A 154 -17.79 -27.98 13.71
CA ALA A 154 -18.26 -29.15 12.98
C ALA A 154 -17.11 -29.90 12.31
N LEU A 155 -16.18 -29.19 11.66
CA LEU A 155 -14.98 -29.80 11.07
C LEU A 155 -14.11 -30.52 12.11
N ASN A 156 -13.90 -29.91 13.29
CA ASN A 156 -13.11 -30.52 14.36
C ASN A 156 -13.78 -31.81 14.89
N LYS A 157 -15.11 -31.82 15.02
CA LYS A 157 -15.88 -33.00 15.45
C LYS A 157 -15.79 -34.20 14.53
N VAL A 158 -15.44 -34.00 13.26
CA VAL A 158 -15.21 -35.11 12.33
C VAL A 158 -14.05 -36.01 12.81
N GLY A 159 -13.16 -35.50 13.67
CA GLY A 159 -12.03 -36.29 14.19
C GLY A 159 -11.03 -36.67 13.10
N ARG A 160 -10.97 -35.88 12.03
CA ARG A 160 -10.13 -36.10 10.86
C ARG A 160 -8.74 -35.51 11.04
N GLU A 161 -7.74 -36.18 10.47
CA GLU A 161 -6.40 -35.63 10.27
C GLU A 161 -6.34 -34.71 9.04
N TRP A 162 -5.71 -33.54 9.22
CA TRP A 162 -5.60 -32.50 8.20
C TRP A 162 -4.18 -32.40 7.67
N ALA A 163 -4.03 -32.07 6.39
CA ALA A 163 -2.73 -31.81 5.81
C ALA A 163 -2.08 -30.57 6.45
N SER A 164 -0.78 -30.64 6.69
CA SER A 164 0.00 -29.49 7.16
C SER A 164 0.40 -28.59 5.99
N LYS A 165 0.40 -27.27 6.22
CA LYS A 165 0.88 -26.23 5.31
C LYS A 165 1.75 -25.28 6.12
N THR A 166 3.00 -25.08 5.72
CA THR A 166 4.02 -24.38 6.53
C THR A 166 4.63 -23.16 5.85
N ASP A 167 4.53 -23.07 4.53
CA ASP A 167 4.87 -21.91 3.71
C ASP A 167 3.67 -20.95 3.58
N ASP A 168 3.87 -19.82 2.90
CA ASP A 168 2.84 -18.77 2.76
C ASP A 168 2.01 -18.90 1.45
N PHE A 169 1.25 -17.86 1.14
CA PHE A 169 0.38 -17.78 -0.05
C PHE A 169 0.84 -16.67 -1.01
N PHE A 170 2.13 -16.31 -0.99
CA PHE A 170 2.67 -15.29 -1.87
C PHE A 170 3.47 -15.87 -3.05
N PRO A 171 3.57 -15.12 -4.16
CA PRO A 171 2.66 -14.03 -4.56
C PRO A 171 1.28 -14.56 -4.99
N LEU A 172 0.25 -13.73 -4.83
CA LEU A 172 -1.08 -13.99 -5.37
C LEU A 172 -1.09 -13.72 -6.88
N GLY A 173 -1.63 -14.66 -7.66
CA GLY A 173 -1.95 -14.47 -9.08
C GLY A 173 -3.35 -14.97 -9.37
N ASP A 174 -4.25 -14.10 -9.80
CA ASP A 174 -5.66 -14.43 -10.09
C ASP A 174 -5.90 -14.76 -11.56
N THR A 175 -5.00 -14.31 -12.44
CA THR A 175 -4.98 -14.58 -13.88
C THR A 175 -3.54 -14.84 -14.34
N PRO A 176 -3.31 -15.41 -15.54
CA PRO A 176 -1.96 -15.71 -16.03
C PRO A 176 -0.99 -14.50 -16.04
N HIS A 177 -1.51 -13.29 -16.24
CA HIS A 177 -0.74 -12.04 -16.29
C HIS A 177 -1.04 -11.09 -15.12
N GLY A 178 -1.81 -11.54 -14.12
CA GLY A 178 -2.29 -10.73 -13.00
C GLY A 178 -1.61 -11.13 -11.69
N PHE A 179 -0.29 -10.96 -11.58
CA PHE A 179 0.41 -11.13 -10.30
C PHE A 179 0.28 -9.87 -9.46
N TRP A 180 -0.31 -10.01 -8.28
CA TRP A 180 -0.57 -8.90 -7.34
C TRP A 180 0.70 -8.61 -6.53
N THR A 181 1.74 -8.17 -7.22
CA THR A 181 3.05 -7.84 -6.63
C THR A 181 3.39 -6.35 -6.73
N GLY A 182 2.59 -5.56 -7.47
CA GLY A 182 2.76 -4.10 -7.56
C GLY A 182 2.42 -3.38 -6.26
N TYR A 183 1.46 -3.90 -5.48
CA TYR A 183 1.07 -3.26 -4.21
C TYR A 183 2.13 -3.41 -3.09
N PHE A 184 3.13 -4.28 -3.30
CA PHE A 184 4.28 -4.36 -2.41
C PHE A 184 5.06 -3.03 -2.37
N THR A 185 5.04 -2.26 -3.48
CA THR A 185 5.75 -0.98 -3.61
C THR A 185 4.82 0.23 -3.76
N SER A 186 3.59 0.07 -4.25
CA SER A 186 2.65 1.18 -4.49
C SER A 186 2.51 2.14 -3.32
N ARG A 187 2.53 3.46 -3.58
CA ARG A 187 2.54 4.53 -2.57
C ARG A 187 3.65 4.35 -1.50
N PRO A 188 4.94 4.30 -1.89
CA PRO A 188 6.04 4.04 -0.97
C PRO A 188 6.16 5.09 0.14
N SER A 189 5.77 6.35 -0.13
CA SER A 189 5.75 7.42 0.87
C SER A 189 4.79 7.15 2.02
N LEU A 190 3.58 6.62 1.75
CA LEU A 190 2.62 6.27 2.80
C LEU A 190 3.12 5.08 3.64
N LYS A 191 3.73 4.08 2.98
CA LYS A 191 4.38 2.94 3.65
C LYS A 191 5.49 3.39 4.60
N ARG A 192 6.32 4.36 4.18
CA ARG A 192 7.39 4.93 5.01
C ARG A 192 6.80 5.77 6.14
N TYR A 193 5.79 6.59 5.85
CA TYR A 193 5.15 7.45 6.84
C TYR A 193 4.51 6.64 7.96
N LYS A 194 3.87 5.52 7.62
CA LYS A 194 3.36 4.55 8.61
C LYS A 194 4.46 4.02 9.54
N ARG A 195 5.64 3.68 9.01
CA ARG A 195 6.78 3.18 9.84
C ARG A 195 7.27 4.27 10.79
N HIS A 196 7.39 5.50 10.30
CA HIS A 196 7.76 6.67 11.10
C HIS A 196 6.74 6.96 12.20
N ALA A 197 5.46 7.05 11.86
CA ALA A 197 4.36 7.26 12.80
C ALA A 197 4.29 6.14 13.86
N ASN A 198 4.52 4.88 13.48
CA ASN A 198 4.57 3.78 14.44
C ASN A 198 5.74 3.91 15.43
N ASN A 199 6.91 4.39 14.98
CA ASN A 199 8.03 4.64 15.89
C ASN A 199 7.66 5.72 16.94
N ILE A 200 7.09 6.85 16.49
CA ILE A 200 6.61 7.91 17.39
C ILE A 200 5.56 7.36 18.36
N LEU A 201 4.60 6.55 17.89
CA LEU A 201 3.59 5.92 18.74
C LEU A 201 4.22 5.03 19.83
N GLN A 202 5.26 4.25 19.50
CA GLN A 202 5.95 3.44 20.51
C GLN A 202 6.67 4.32 21.54
N VAL A 203 7.34 5.38 21.09
CA VAL A 203 8.01 6.35 21.99
C VAL A 203 7.00 7.02 22.92
N ALA A 204 5.87 7.50 22.39
CA ALA A 204 4.81 8.12 23.19
C ALA A 204 4.24 7.15 24.23
N ARG A 205 4.02 5.87 23.88
CA ARG A 205 3.58 4.83 24.82
C ARG A 205 4.61 4.59 25.93
N GLN A 206 5.89 4.50 25.58
CA GLN A 206 6.98 4.32 26.56
C GLN A 206 7.07 5.53 27.50
N LEU A 207 7.09 6.75 26.96
CA LEU A 207 7.12 7.97 27.74
C LEU A 207 5.91 8.11 28.64
N ASN A 208 4.71 7.79 28.15
CA ASN A 208 3.49 7.81 28.97
C ASN A 208 3.57 6.81 30.13
N ALA A 209 4.07 5.59 29.87
CA ALA A 209 4.23 4.57 30.89
C ALA A 209 5.29 4.97 31.94
N LEU A 210 6.45 5.47 31.51
CA LEU A 210 7.56 5.85 32.38
C LEU A 210 7.26 7.09 33.21
N SER A 211 6.66 8.11 32.60
CA SER A 211 6.23 9.31 33.31
C SER A 211 4.96 9.10 34.13
N GLN A 212 4.24 7.99 33.94
CA GLN A 212 2.95 7.73 34.61
C GLN A 212 1.96 8.90 34.42
N ILE A 213 1.94 9.51 33.23
CA ILE A 213 0.89 10.45 32.82
C ILE A 213 -0.28 9.65 32.23
N ASN A 214 -1.51 10.17 32.37
CA ASN A 214 -2.72 9.48 31.93
C ASN A 214 -3.31 10.12 30.67
N LEU A 215 -2.51 10.22 29.60
CA LEU A 215 -2.93 10.78 28.31
C LEU A 215 -3.29 9.66 27.31
N ARG A 216 -4.15 8.75 27.76
CA ARG A 216 -4.56 7.58 26.97
C ARG A 216 -5.37 7.95 25.72
N SER A 217 -6.14 9.03 25.75
CA SER A 217 -6.91 9.51 24.60
C SER A 217 -5.99 9.92 23.46
N SER A 218 -4.98 10.75 23.71
CA SER A 218 -4.01 11.18 22.70
C SER A 218 -3.25 10.00 22.09
N ILE A 219 -2.87 9.02 22.91
CA ILE A 219 -2.24 7.77 22.40
C ILE A 219 -3.23 6.97 21.55
N PHE A 220 -4.52 6.96 21.93
CA PHE A 220 -5.55 6.25 21.20
C PHE A 220 -5.78 6.84 19.81
N ASP A 221 -5.75 8.17 19.66
CA ASP A 221 -5.95 8.84 18.36
C ASP A 221 -4.92 8.37 17.31
N LEU A 222 -3.62 8.40 17.64
CA LEU A 222 -2.59 7.84 16.76
C LEU A 222 -2.66 6.30 16.63
N SER A 223 -3.11 5.60 17.68
CA SER A 223 -3.30 4.14 17.61
C SER A 223 -4.43 3.74 16.66
N GLU A 224 -5.52 4.50 16.64
CA GLU A 224 -6.66 4.31 15.74
C GLU A 224 -6.24 4.60 14.31
N ALA A 225 -5.58 5.73 14.04
CA ALA A 225 -5.03 6.06 12.73
C ALA A 225 -4.07 4.96 12.22
N MET A 226 -3.19 4.46 13.10
CA MET A 226 -2.29 3.36 12.78
C MET A 226 -3.04 2.06 12.44
N GLY A 227 -4.12 1.77 13.17
CA GLY A 227 -5.01 0.63 12.93
C GLY A 227 -5.72 0.72 11.58
N VAL A 228 -6.29 1.88 11.25
CA VAL A 228 -6.95 2.15 9.97
C VAL A 228 -5.95 2.00 8.82
N VAL A 229 -4.74 2.54 8.95
CA VAL A 229 -3.70 2.43 7.91
C VAL A 229 -3.20 0.99 7.72
N GLN A 230 -3.44 0.06 8.66
CA GLN A 230 -3.17 -1.37 8.41
C GLN A 230 -4.20 -2.03 7.49
N HIS A 231 -5.28 -1.34 7.12
CA HIS A 231 -6.26 -1.83 6.16
C HIS A 231 -5.58 -2.28 4.86
N HIS A 232 -6.11 -3.34 4.25
CA HIS A 232 -5.52 -3.98 3.07
C HIS A 232 -5.64 -3.15 1.79
N ASP A 233 -6.38 -2.04 1.80
CA ASP A 233 -6.34 -1.00 0.75
C ASP A 233 -5.57 0.26 1.15
N ALA A 234 -5.12 0.36 2.41
CA ALA A 234 -4.36 1.50 2.90
C ALA A 234 -2.86 1.24 2.77
N ILE A 235 -2.29 0.35 3.58
CA ILE A 235 -0.86 0.06 3.55
C ILE A 235 -0.39 -0.56 2.23
N SER A 236 -1.31 -1.19 1.49
CA SER A 236 -1.07 -1.71 0.14
C SER A 236 -0.89 -0.60 -0.90
N GLY A 237 -1.46 0.58 -0.66
CA GLY A 237 -1.48 1.68 -1.63
C GLY A 237 -2.44 1.47 -2.79
N THR A 238 -3.55 0.75 -2.57
CA THR A 238 -4.51 0.35 -3.61
C THR A 238 -5.85 1.10 -3.57
N GLU A 239 -5.94 2.12 -2.72
CA GLU A 239 -7.01 3.08 -2.60
C GLU A 239 -6.94 4.23 -3.63
N LYS A 240 -8.04 4.98 -3.75
CA LYS A 240 -8.08 6.22 -4.55
C LYS A 240 -7.25 7.32 -3.89
N GLN A 241 -6.74 8.27 -4.67
CA GLN A 241 -5.86 9.34 -4.17
C GLN A 241 -6.40 10.08 -2.94
N HIS A 242 -7.64 10.56 -2.98
CA HIS A 242 -8.22 11.29 -1.84
C HIS A 242 -8.35 10.44 -0.56
N VAL A 243 -8.40 9.11 -0.67
CA VAL A 243 -8.41 8.20 0.48
C VAL A 243 -7.00 8.04 1.03
N ALA A 244 -5.98 7.98 0.16
CA ALA A 244 -4.58 8.00 0.57
C ALA A 244 -4.24 9.31 1.31
N ASP A 245 -4.77 10.43 0.83
CA ASP A 245 -4.64 11.74 1.46
C ASP A 245 -5.31 11.76 2.85
N ASP A 246 -6.50 11.17 3.00
CA ASP A 246 -7.18 10.98 4.30
C ASP A 246 -6.35 10.11 5.26
N TYR A 247 -5.74 9.02 4.78
CA TYR A 247 -4.84 8.20 5.61
C TYR A 247 -3.60 8.98 6.09
N ALA A 248 -2.98 9.76 5.20
CA ALA A 248 -1.85 10.61 5.58
C ALA A 248 -2.26 11.70 6.57
N GLN A 249 -3.43 12.32 6.37
CA GLN A 249 -3.99 13.32 7.28
C GLN A 249 -4.22 12.74 8.68
N ARG A 250 -4.88 11.57 8.78
CA ARG A 250 -5.11 10.89 10.07
C ARG A 250 -3.80 10.57 10.82
N LEU A 251 -2.77 10.14 10.10
CA LEU A 251 -1.45 9.91 10.72
C LEU A 251 -0.83 11.21 11.22
N SER A 252 -0.93 12.30 10.46
CA SER A 252 -0.43 13.63 10.85
C SER A 252 -1.14 14.14 12.11
N GLU A 253 -2.46 14.15 12.09
CA GLU A 253 -3.28 14.58 13.22
C GLU A 253 -2.99 13.72 14.46
N GLY A 254 -2.87 12.40 14.29
CA GLY A 254 -2.45 11.50 15.36
C GLY A 254 -1.07 11.83 15.92
N ILE A 255 -0.07 12.14 15.09
CA ILE A 255 1.26 12.55 15.56
C ILE A 255 1.17 13.85 16.37
N ASP A 256 0.37 14.82 15.93
CA ASP A 256 0.18 16.09 16.64
C ASP A 256 -0.42 15.85 18.02
N THR A 257 -1.40 14.95 18.17
CA THR A 257 -1.97 14.63 19.50
C THR A 257 -0.95 14.01 20.46
N VAL A 258 -0.02 13.18 19.99
CA VAL A 258 0.99 12.56 20.86
C VAL A 258 2.19 13.47 21.16
N ALA A 259 2.33 14.61 20.46
CA ALA A 259 3.31 15.63 20.82
C ALA A 259 3.05 16.17 22.25
N ASP A 260 1.78 16.27 22.66
CA ASP A 260 1.40 16.63 24.03
C ASP A 260 1.87 15.57 25.04
N VAL A 261 1.74 14.29 24.69
CA VAL A 261 2.21 13.18 25.54
C VAL A 261 3.71 13.28 25.78
N ILE A 262 4.47 13.58 24.73
CA ILE A 262 5.93 13.75 24.81
C ILE A 262 6.28 14.94 25.70
N ASN A 263 5.65 16.10 25.48
CA ASN A 263 5.90 17.31 26.27
C ASN A 263 5.57 17.11 27.76
N ASN A 264 4.38 16.59 28.07
CA ASN A 264 3.97 16.31 29.46
C ASN A 264 4.87 15.26 30.13
N ALA A 265 5.36 14.27 29.38
CA ALA A 265 6.30 13.31 29.92
C ALA A 265 7.63 13.96 30.30
N TYR A 266 8.18 14.80 29.41
CA TYR A 266 9.42 15.53 29.69
C TYR A 266 9.26 16.54 30.82
N ASP A 267 8.13 17.26 30.91
CA ASP A 267 7.79 18.14 32.03
C ASP A 267 7.81 17.40 33.37
N LYS A 268 7.46 16.13 33.39
CA LYS A 268 7.47 15.31 34.61
C LYS A 268 8.82 14.64 34.87
N LEU A 269 9.56 14.29 33.83
CA LEU A 269 10.81 13.51 33.94
C LEU A 269 12.08 14.36 34.05
N LEU A 270 12.09 15.60 33.54
CA LEU A 270 13.28 16.46 33.48
C LEU A 270 13.53 17.37 34.69
N PRO A 271 12.52 17.91 35.41
CA PRO A 271 12.82 18.86 36.49
C PRO A 271 13.48 18.16 37.67
N ASN A 272 14.67 18.65 38.08
CA ASN A 272 15.21 18.36 39.40
C ASN A 272 15.61 19.65 40.14
N GLU A 273 14.90 19.87 41.24
CA GLU A 273 15.19 20.60 42.50
C GLU A 273 15.64 22.07 42.53
N SER A 274 15.91 22.77 41.42
CA SER A 274 16.29 24.20 41.50
C SER A 274 15.58 25.10 40.49
N LYS A 275 14.40 25.60 40.89
CA LYS A 275 13.67 26.75 40.31
C LYS A 275 13.11 26.62 38.88
N VAL A 276 13.31 25.51 38.16
CA VAL A 276 12.67 25.28 36.86
C VAL A 276 11.32 24.59 37.07
N THR A 277 10.23 25.30 36.82
CA THR A 277 8.86 24.79 37.03
C THR A 277 8.31 23.99 35.85
N MET A 278 8.90 24.10 34.65
CA MET A 278 8.47 23.40 33.42
C MET A 278 9.69 23.11 32.53
N ALA A 279 9.68 22.00 31.80
CA ALA A 279 10.69 21.70 30.80
C ALA A 279 10.53 22.62 29.57
N ALA A 280 11.60 22.74 28.77
CA ALA A 280 11.50 23.45 27.51
C ALA A 280 10.54 22.69 26.55
N PRO A 281 9.67 23.40 25.81
CA PRO A 281 8.81 22.77 24.82
C PRO A 281 9.61 21.96 23.79
N GLN A 282 9.16 20.75 23.53
CA GLN A 282 9.74 19.84 22.54
C GLN A 282 8.94 19.91 21.25
N PHE A 283 9.66 20.08 20.13
CA PHE A 283 9.09 20.09 18.78
C PHE A 283 9.65 18.93 17.97
N LEU A 284 8.80 18.21 17.25
CA LEU A 284 9.21 17.12 16.38
C LEU A 284 9.62 17.65 15.00
N CYS A 285 10.87 17.41 14.58
CA CYS A 285 11.35 17.68 13.24
C CYS A 285 10.89 16.57 12.25
N GLN A 286 9.63 16.60 11.81
CA GLN A 286 9.07 15.53 10.94
C GLN A 286 9.64 15.51 9.50
N TYR A 287 10.31 16.58 9.08
CA TYR A 287 10.88 16.75 7.73
C TYR A 287 12.40 16.55 7.69
N SER A 288 12.98 15.82 8.64
CA SER A 288 14.42 15.58 8.71
C SER A 288 14.97 14.84 7.49
N ASN A 289 14.13 14.05 6.79
CA ASN A 289 14.50 13.34 5.57
C ASN A 289 14.78 14.27 4.37
N ILE A 290 14.29 15.50 4.38
CA ILE A 290 14.61 16.54 3.38
C ILE A 290 15.52 17.63 3.95
N SER A 291 16.25 17.30 5.02
CA SER A 291 17.12 18.22 5.76
C SER A 291 16.38 19.51 6.16
N GLU A 292 15.17 19.37 6.71
CA GLU A 292 14.35 20.47 7.21
C GLU A 292 13.98 20.26 8.68
N CYS A 293 14.25 21.27 9.50
CA CYS A 293 13.67 21.40 10.83
C CYS A 293 13.44 22.88 11.16
N LEU A 294 12.26 23.39 10.84
CA LEU A 294 11.92 24.80 11.02
C LEU A 294 12.06 25.33 12.46
N PRO A 295 11.74 24.57 13.53
CA PRO A 295 11.88 25.05 14.91
C PRO A 295 13.30 25.52 15.30
N ILE A 296 14.35 24.99 14.66
CA ILE A 296 15.75 25.33 14.99
C ILE A 296 16.36 26.36 14.03
N GLU A 297 15.67 26.70 12.94
CA GLU A 297 16.21 27.64 11.96
C GLU A 297 16.26 29.07 12.52
N GLY A 298 17.45 29.67 12.46
CA GLY A 298 17.68 31.05 12.89
C GLY A 298 17.88 31.23 14.40
N GLN A 299 17.69 30.19 15.22
CA GLN A 299 17.89 30.24 16.66
C GLN A 299 19.37 30.45 17.02
N ASP A 300 19.68 31.23 18.06
CA ASP A 300 21.06 31.35 18.54
C ASP A 300 21.47 30.20 19.46
N ARG A 301 20.48 29.57 20.10
CA ARG A 301 20.64 28.45 21.03
C ARG A 301 19.44 27.53 20.92
N PHE A 302 19.69 26.22 20.88
CA PHE A 302 18.65 25.21 20.93
C PHE A 302 19.19 23.91 21.51
N THR A 303 18.31 22.97 21.83
CA THR A 303 18.66 21.64 22.31
C THR A 303 18.09 20.56 21.41
N LEU A 304 18.88 19.52 21.16
CA LEU A 304 18.45 18.32 20.46
C LEU A 304 18.31 17.18 21.47
N THR A 305 17.07 16.80 21.79
CA THR A 305 16.78 15.66 22.67
C THR A 305 16.42 14.44 21.82
N LEU A 306 17.17 13.35 22.01
CA LEU A 306 17.03 12.11 21.24
C LEU A 306 16.64 10.97 22.16
N TRP A 307 15.56 10.25 21.83
CA TRP A 307 15.07 9.11 22.61
C TRP A 307 15.45 7.79 21.94
N ASN A 308 15.95 6.84 22.73
CA ASN A 308 16.20 5.48 22.29
C ASN A 308 15.10 4.54 22.81
N PRO A 309 14.21 4.04 21.93
CA PRO A 309 13.14 3.15 22.34
C PRO A 309 13.57 1.69 22.54
N THR A 310 14.86 1.36 22.36
CA THR A 310 15.38 0.00 22.50
C THR A 310 15.86 -0.27 23.93
N THR A 311 15.98 -1.56 24.28
CA THR A 311 16.39 -2.02 25.61
C THR A 311 17.91 -2.06 25.82
N HIS A 312 18.69 -1.59 24.85
CA HIS A 312 20.15 -1.54 24.92
C HIS A 312 20.64 -0.14 24.55
N PRO A 313 21.82 0.29 25.04
CA PRO A 313 22.42 1.53 24.58
C PRO A 313 22.69 1.48 23.08
N VAL A 314 22.50 2.61 22.41
CA VAL A 314 22.71 2.75 20.96
C VAL A 314 23.70 3.87 20.72
N THR A 315 24.75 3.56 19.96
CA THR A 315 25.59 4.56 19.30
C THR A 315 25.08 4.75 17.89
N HIS A 316 24.84 6.00 17.50
CA HIS A 316 24.34 6.35 16.18
C HIS A 316 24.88 7.70 15.73
N HIS A 317 24.48 8.18 14.57
CA HIS A 317 25.01 9.41 13.98
C HIS A 317 23.84 10.35 13.68
N ALA A 318 23.86 11.55 14.25
CA ALA A 318 22.82 12.54 14.03
C ALA A 318 23.18 13.41 12.82
N ARG A 319 22.19 13.69 11.95
CA ARG A 319 22.26 14.70 10.88
C ARG A 319 21.31 15.85 11.23
N VAL A 320 21.85 17.06 11.44
CA VAL A 320 21.07 18.22 11.91
C VAL A 320 21.22 19.38 10.92
N PRO A 321 20.17 19.77 10.17
CA PRO A 321 20.23 20.92 9.26
C PRO A 321 20.30 22.23 10.04
N VAL A 322 21.17 23.14 9.61
CA VAL A 322 21.44 24.39 10.32
C VAL A 322 21.65 25.59 9.38
N THR A 323 21.30 26.77 9.88
CA THR A 323 21.48 28.07 9.18
C THR A 323 22.68 28.88 9.69
N LYS A 324 23.26 28.47 10.83
CA LYS A 324 24.39 29.09 11.50
C LYS A 324 25.38 28.01 11.93
N GLU A 325 26.57 28.43 12.35
CA GLU A 325 27.56 27.54 12.94
C GLU A 325 27.45 27.53 14.46
N TYR A 326 27.49 26.34 15.06
CA TYR A 326 27.25 26.13 16.49
C TYR A 326 28.39 25.34 17.15
N TRP A 327 28.69 25.66 18.40
CA TRP A 327 29.29 24.72 19.34
C TRP A 327 28.25 23.68 19.74
N ILE A 328 28.61 22.40 19.65
CA ILE A 328 27.76 21.28 20.09
C ILE A 328 28.36 20.73 21.38
N ARG A 329 27.56 20.70 22.44
CA ARG A 329 27.93 20.08 23.72
C ARG A 329 27.13 18.83 23.99
N ASP A 330 27.78 17.83 24.56
CA ASP A 330 27.15 16.61 25.04
C ASP A 330 26.35 16.85 26.34
N PRO A 331 25.64 15.82 26.86
CA PRO A 331 24.91 15.94 28.12
C PRO A 331 25.78 16.31 29.34
N MET A 332 27.10 16.11 29.26
CA MET A 332 28.07 16.45 30.31
C MET A 332 28.62 17.88 30.16
N GLY A 333 28.22 18.62 29.11
CA GLY A 333 28.64 19.99 28.83
C GLY A 333 29.95 20.09 28.04
N SER A 334 30.54 18.97 27.62
CA SER A 334 31.80 18.94 26.86
C SER A 334 31.53 19.20 25.38
N ILE A 335 32.38 20.01 24.73
CA ILE A 335 32.29 20.23 23.29
C ILE A 335 32.69 18.94 22.58
N ILE A 336 31.86 18.49 21.64
CA ILE A 336 32.10 17.26 20.89
C ILE A 336 32.59 17.54 19.45
N PRO A 337 33.35 16.61 18.86
CA PRO A 337 33.65 16.63 17.44
C PRO A 337 32.36 16.54 16.62
N ALA A 338 32.21 17.43 15.64
CA ALA A 338 31.11 17.41 14.70
C ALA A 338 31.56 17.93 13.34
N GLU A 339 31.11 17.27 12.28
CA GLU A 339 31.42 17.64 10.90
C GLU A 339 30.36 18.63 10.40
N TYR A 340 30.80 19.80 9.95
CA TYR A 340 29.93 20.80 9.34
C TYR A 340 30.08 20.73 7.83
N ILE A 341 29.10 20.17 7.15
CA ILE A 341 29.15 19.90 5.71
C ILE A 341 27.95 20.52 4.98
N PRO A 342 28.10 20.89 3.69
CA PRO A 342 26.98 21.36 2.89
C PRO A 342 25.91 20.28 2.73
N ILE A 343 24.63 20.69 2.74
CA ILE A 343 23.53 19.81 2.35
C ILE A 343 23.61 19.61 0.83
N PRO A 344 23.52 18.36 0.32
CA PRO A 344 23.56 18.08 -1.10
C PRO A 344 22.51 18.87 -1.90
N ASP A 345 22.85 19.31 -3.11
CA ASP A 345 21.92 20.02 -4.00
C ASP A 345 20.70 19.14 -4.33
N THR A 346 20.89 17.82 -4.45
CA THR A 346 19.80 16.86 -4.65
C THR A 346 18.75 16.94 -3.54
N THR A 347 19.17 17.07 -2.28
CA THR A 347 18.26 17.24 -1.13
C THR A 347 17.66 18.64 -1.07
N LYS A 348 18.46 19.70 -1.32
CA LYS A 348 17.98 21.08 -1.30
C LYS A 348 16.91 21.35 -2.35
N ASN A 349 16.97 20.65 -3.48
CA ASN A 349 16.06 20.80 -4.61
C ASN A 349 14.82 19.89 -4.52
N ILE A 350 14.65 19.10 -3.44
CA ILE A 350 13.46 18.27 -3.27
C ILE A 350 12.20 19.17 -3.24
N PRO A 351 11.21 18.91 -4.12
CA PRO A 351 9.97 19.68 -4.14
C PRO A 351 9.26 19.67 -2.77
N GLY A 352 8.81 20.84 -2.33
CA GLY A 352 8.10 21.01 -1.05
C GLY A 352 9.00 21.34 0.14
N ARG A 353 10.33 21.25 0.01
CA ARG A 353 11.27 21.75 1.02
C ARG A 353 11.15 23.27 1.16
N LYS A 354 10.96 23.76 2.39
CA LYS A 354 10.82 25.18 2.76
C LYS A 354 12.01 25.71 3.56
N SER A 355 12.87 24.82 4.04
CA SER A 355 14.05 25.16 4.85
C SER A 355 15.05 26.08 4.17
N SER A 356 15.58 27.05 4.93
CA SER A 356 16.68 27.92 4.51
C SER A 356 18.07 27.34 4.79
N ALA A 357 18.15 26.22 5.54
CA ALA A 357 19.40 25.57 5.91
C ALA A 357 20.22 25.17 4.67
N GLN A 358 21.50 25.53 4.66
CA GLN A 358 22.45 25.22 3.58
C GLN A 358 23.49 24.17 3.98
N ASN A 359 23.69 24.00 5.28
CA ASN A 359 24.66 23.10 5.85
C ASN A 359 24.00 22.24 6.92
N GLN A 360 24.67 21.15 7.28
CA GLN A 360 24.25 20.25 8.34
C GLN A 360 25.43 19.84 9.21
N TYR A 361 25.14 19.54 10.47
CA TYR A 361 26.08 18.88 11.35
C TYR A 361 25.89 17.37 11.29
N ILE A 362 27.00 16.64 11.23
CA ILE A 362 27.06 15.19 11.41
C ILE A 362 27.96 14.87 12.60
N PHE A 363 27.44 14.18 13.59
CA PHE A 363 28.20 13.82 14.79
C PHE A 363 27.68 12.54 15.44
N THR A 364 28.55 11.89 16.21
CA THR A 364 28.22 10.66 16.93
C THR A 364 27.39 10.98 18.16
N ILE A 365 26.29 10.26 18.33
CA ILE A 365 25.41 10.31 19.48
C ILE A 365 25.46 8.99 20.25
N LEU A 366 25.32 9.09 21.58
CA LEU A 366 25.24 7.95 22.48
C LEU A 366 23.93 8.05 23.25
N LEU A 367 23.07 7.04 23.12
CA LEU A 367 21.77 7.00 23.76
C LEU A 367 21.70 5.83 24.75
N PRO A 368 21.27 6.05 26.00
CA PRO A 368 21.06 4.97 26.95
C PRO A 368 19.88 4.08 26.54
N ALA A 369 19.80 2.87 27.10
CA ALA A 369 18.66 1.99 26.91
C ALA A 369 17.37 2.63 27.47
N LEU A 370 16.27 2.60 26.71
CA LEU A 370 14.95 3.14 27.11
C LEU A 370 15.05 4.54 27.75
N GLY A 371 15.86 5.40 27.15
CA GLY A 371 16.14 6.73 27.69
C GLY A 371 16.52 7.71 26.61
N PHE A 372 16.94 8.89 27.04
CA PHE A 372 17.29 9.99 26.14
C PHE A 372 18.66 10.58 26.44
N SER A 373 19.16 11.38 25.50
CA SER A 373 20.29 12.28 25.72
C SER A 373 20.01 13.59 25.03
N THR A 374 20.45 14.68 25.65
CA THR A 374 20.24 16.05 25.16
C THR A 374 21.56 16.69 24.80
N TYR A 375 21.67 17.14 23.55
CA TYR A 375 22.81 17.87 23.02
C TYR A 375 22.47 19.35 22.91
N TYR A 376 23.43 20.22 23.23
CA TYR A 376 23.22 21.67 23.32
C TYR A 376 23.95 22.38 22.18
N PHE A 377 23.23 23.23 21.45
CA PHE A 377 23.75 24.02 20.34
C PHE A 377 23.79 25.49 20.76
N GLU A 378 24.93 26.14 20.52
CA GLU A 378 25.15 27.56 20.80
C GLU A 378 25.98 28.20 19.69
N VAL A 379 25.51 29.31 19.10
CA VAL A 379 26.17 29.95 17.95
C VAL A 379 27.62 30.33 18.25
N LYS A 380 28.51 30.09 17.29
CA LYS A 380 29.90 30.54 17.33
C LYS A 380 29.98 32.03 16.96
N ASN A 381 30.28 32.89 17.93
CA ASN A 381 30.40 34.34 17.70
C ASN A 381 31.80 34.73 17.21
N GLY A 382 32.03 34.68 15.88
CA GLY A 382 33.20 35.30 15.24
C GLY A 382 34.56 34.65 15.50
N GLU A 383 34.59 33.45 16.09
CA GLU A 383 35.82 32.66 16.24
C GLU A 383 36.19 31.98 14.92
N ILE A 384 37.43 32.16 14.47
CA ILE A 384 37.97 31.49 13.28
C ILE A 384 38.07 30.00 13.60
N ILE A 385 37.31 29.20 12.85
CA ILE A 385 37.32 27.74 12.99
C ILE A 385 38.43 27.20 12.09
N GLU A 386 39.31 26.35 12.64
CA GLU A 386 40.06 25.41 11.82
C GLU A 386 39.05 24.54 11.07
N LYS A 387 38.86 24.82 9.78
CA LYS A 387 38.06 23.96 8.92
C LYS A 387 38.70 22.58 8.94
N LYS A 388 38.04 21.62 9.59
CA LYS A 388 38.40 20.21 9.46
C LYS A 388 38.51 19.88 7.97
N HIS A 389 39.49 19.04 7.62
CA HIS A 389 39.74 18.66 6.25
C HIS A 389 38.60 17.81 5.70
N VAL A 390 37.61 18.46 5.08
CA VAL A 390 36.64 17.82 4.20
C VAL A 390 37.29 17.69 2.84
N THR A 391 37.47 16.45 2.38
CA THR A 391 37.94 16.19 1.01
C THR A 391 36.74 15.84 0.16
N THR A 392 36.54 16.61 -0.92
CA THR A 392 35.50 16.36 -1.90
C THR A 392 36.13 16.18 -3.28
N THR A 393 35.87 15.04 -3.91
CA THR A 393 36.25 14.76 -5.30
C THR A 393 35.00 14.53 -6.14
N ARG A 394 35.12 14.75 -7.46
CA ARG A 394 34.02 14.62 -8.41
C ARG A 394 34.48 13.88 -9.65
N ASN A 395 33.70 12.88 -10.08
CA ASN A 395 33.97 12.06 -11.26
C ASN A 395 35.35 11.39 -11.21
N GLU A 396 35.70 10.90 -10.03
CA GLU A 396 36.91 10.12 -9.76
C GLU A 396 36.51 8.86 -9.00
N ALA A 397 37.33 7.81 -9.09
CA ALA A 397 37.14 6.61 -8.30
C ALA A 397 37.07 6.95 -6.80
N CYS A 398 36.10 6.38 -6.10
CA CYS A 398 35.82 6.70 -4.71
C CYS A 398 35.94 5.43 -3.86
N THR A 399 36.77 5.47 -2.82
CA THR A 399 36.87 4.41 -1.83
C THR A 399 36.43 4.95 -0.49
N LEU A 400 35.35 4.41 0.06
CA LEU A 400 34.90 4.69 1.42
C LEU A 400 35.47 3.61 2.34
N GLU A 401 36.04 3.99 3.48
CA GLU A 401 36.63 3.02 4.42
C GLU A 401 36.47 3.45 5.87
N ASN A 402 36.08 2.50 6.72
CA ASN A 402 36.07 2.64 8.18
C ASN A 402 36.74 1.42 8.83
N GLU A 403 36.53 1.22 10.13
CA GLU A 403 37.14 0.14 10.90
C GLU A 403 36.68 -1.27 10.49
N PHE A 404 35.53 -1.40 9.82
CA PHE A 404 34.86 -2.67 9.54
C PHE A 404 34.76 -2.99 8.04
N LEU A 405 34.54 -1.97 7.22
CA LEU A 405 34.15 -2.10 5.82
C LEU A 405 34.97 -1.18 4.92
N ARG A 406 35.18 -1.63 3.68
CA ARG A 406 35.63 -0.81 2.55
C ARG A 406 34.63 -0.95 1.40
N VAL A 407 34.24 0.17 0.81
CA VAL A 407 33.30 0.26 -0.32
C VAL A 407 33.99 0.98 -1.46
N GLU A 408 34.04 0.36 -2.63
CA GLU A 408 34.80 0.87 -3.77
C GLU A 408 33.87 1.18 -4.95
N PHE A 409 34.05 2.35 -5.54
CA PHE A 409 33.35 2.83 -6.73
C PHE A 409 34.34 3.20 -7.83
N ASP A 410 33.95 2.98 -9.08
CA ASP A 410 34.66 3.52 -10.23
C ASP A 410 34.36 5.02 -10.45
N ASP A 411 35.03 5.63 -11.43
CA ASP A 411 34.86 7.05 -11.80
C ASP A 411 33.52 7.34 -12.49
N GLN A 412 32.77 6.30 -12.89
CA GLN A 412 31.39 6.39 -13.39
C GLN A 412 30.33 6.19 -12.28
N GLY A 413 30.76 5.95 -11.04
CA GLY A 413 29.90 5.76 -9.88
C GLY A 413 29.24 4.38 -9.80
N ASN A 414 29.73 3.37 -10.52
CA ASN A 414 29.31 1.99 -10.29
C ASN A 414 29.97 1.45 -9.03
N LEU A 415 29.21 0.71 -8.22
CA LEU A 415 29.76 -0.02 -7.08
C LEU A 415 30.56 -1.22 -7.61
N HIS A 416 31.84 -1.28 -7.26
CA HIS A 416 32.75 -2.33 -7.68
C HIS A 416 32.81 -3.46 -6.65
N GLN A 417 33.01 -3.13 -5.37
CA GLN A 417 33.16 -4.13 -4.32
C GLN A 417 32.82 -3.59 -2.93
N ILE A 418 32.29 -4.46 -2.08
CA ILE A 418 32.21 -4.24 -0.63
C ILE A 418 33.09 -5.30 0.06
N ILE A 419 34.00 -4.84 0.92
CA ILE A 419 34.96 -5.68 1.62
C ILE A 419 34.71 -5.58 3.11
N ASN A 420 34.48 -6.72 3.76
CA ASN A 420 34.54 -6.83 5.21
C ASN A 420 36.00 -7.01 5.65
N LEU A 421 36.55 -6.00 6.31
CA LEU A 421 37.96 -5.94 6.68
C LEU A 421 38.31 -6.93 7.79
N GLU A 422 37.39 -7.18 8.71
CA GLU A 422 37.59 -8.12 9.82
C GLU A 422 37.63 -9.57 9.34
N LYS A 423 36.64 -9.96 8.52
CA LYS A 423 36.52 -11.32 7.99
C LYS A 423 37.33 -11.56 6.73
N ARG A 424 37.88 -10.50 6.12
CA ARG A 424 38.58 -10.52 4.82
C ARG A 424 37.74 -11.16 3.72
N ILE A 425 36.44 -10.88 3.76
CA ILE A 425 35.48 -11.34 2.76
C ILE A 425 35.15 -10.17 1.85
N ALA A 426 35.21 -10.40 0.55
CA ALA A 426 34.89 -9.39 -0.45
C ALA A 426 33.72 -9.87 -1.31
N VAL A 427 32.76 -8.97 -1.56
CA VAL A 427 31.60 -9.20 -2.43
C VAL A 427 31.75 -8.27 -3.63
N PRO A 428 32.26 -8.76 -4.77
CA PRO A 428 32.34 -7.98 -5.99
C PRO A 428 30.95 -7.81 -6.61
N PHE A 429 30.76 -6.68 -7.27
CA PHE A 429 29.54 -6.29 -7.94
C PHE A 429 29.78 -6.18 -9.44
N THR A 430 28.96 -6.86 -10.24
CA THR A 430 29.13 -6.93 -11.70
C THR A 430 28.22 -5.93 -12.39
N ALA A 431 28.78 -4.88 -13.01
CA ALA A 431 28.04 -3.87 -13.78
C ALA A 431 26.91 -3.17 -12.97
N GLN A 432 27.22 -2.83 -11.72
CA GLN A 432 26.24 -2.35 -10.75
C GLN A 432 25.87 -0.88 -10.97
N GLY A 433 24.71 -0.71 -11.61
CA GLY A 433 24.13 0.60 -11.89
C GLY A 433 23.18 1.17 -10.84
N PHE A 434 22.93 0.45 -9.75
CA PHE A 434 21.88 0.70 -8.75
C PHE A 434 20.47 0.84 -9.33
N TYR A 435 20.14 1.96 -10.00
CA TYR A 435 18.82 2.19 -10.54
C TYR A 435 18.60 1.62 -11.93
N TRP A 436 17.58 0.79 -11.99
CA TRP A 436 17.01 0.24 -13.20
C TRP A 436 15.52 0.56 -13.25
N LEU A 437 14.92 0.45 -14.42
CA LEU A 437 13.49 0.59 -14.59
C LEU A 437 12.91 -0.55 -15.40
N TYR A 438 11.70 -0.93 -15.03
CA TYR A 438 10.78 -1.65 -15.89
C TYR A 438 9.79 -0.66 -16.51
N THR A 439 9.53 -0.82 -17.80
CA THR A 439 8.39 -0.18 -18.45
C THR A 439 7.13 -0.95 -18.07
N SER A 440 6.09 -0.27 -17.59
CA SER A 440 4.81 -0.89 -17.28
C SER A 440 4.08 -1.34 -18.54
N PHE A 441 3.43 -2.50 -18.52
CA PHE A 441 2.62 -2.97 -19.64
C PHE A 441 1.34 -2.12 -19.79
N PRO A 442 1.12 -1.43 -20.94
CA PRO A 442 0.01 -0.49 -21.14
C PRO A 442 -1.26 -1.21 -21.59
N GLY A 443 -1.82 -2.06 -20.71
CA GLY A 443 -3.03 -2.84 -20.97
C GLY A 443 -4.33 -2.08 -20.70
N SER A 444 -5.46 -2.58 -21.21
CA SER A 444 -6.81 -2.09 -20.88
C SER A 444 -7.42 -2.77 -19.65
N SER A 445 -6.87 -3.91 -19.24
CA SER A 445 -7.42 -4.84 -18.24
C SER A 445 -8.85 -5.32 -18.54
N SER A 446 -9.29 -5.27 -19.80
CA SER A 446 -10.63 -5.74 -20.19
C SER A 446 -10.72 -7.26 -20.26
N LEU A 447 -9.60 -7.93 -20.51
CA LEU A 447 -9.45 -9.38 -20.54
C LEU A 447 -8.07 -9.75 -19.94
N PRO A 448 -7.86 -10.99 -19.45
CA PRO A 448 -6.60 -11.41 -18.84
C PRO A 448 -5.33 -11.15 -19.68
N GLU A 449 -5.41 -11.32 -21.00
CA GLU A 449 -4.32 -11.03 -21.94
C GLU A 449 -3.93 -9.54 -21.99
N PHE A 450 -4.89 -8.65 -21.71
CA PHE A 450 -4.73 -7.21 -21.70
C PHE A 450 -4.52 -6.63 -20.29
N GLN A 451 -4.22 -7.46 -19.29
CA GLN A 451 -3.95 -7.01 -17.92
C GLN A 451 -2.89 -5.91 -17.91
N ALA A 452 -3.20 -4.74 -17.38
CA ALA A 452 -2.24 -3.64 -17.22
C ALA A 452 -1.41 -3.79 -15.94
N SER A 453 -0.23 -3.16 -15.91
CA SER A 453 0.39 -2.83 -14.61
C SER A 453 -0.43 -1.74 -13.91
N GLY A 454 -0.44 -1.74 -12.58
CA GLY A 454 -1.18 -0.76 -11.78
C GLY A 454 -0.94 -0.92 -10.28
N ALA A 455 -1.79 -0.32 -9.45
CA ALA A 455 -1.60 -0.32 -7.99
C ALA A 455 -1.51 -1.74 -7.38
N TYR A 456 -2.29 -2.69 -7.91
CA TYR A 456 -2.28 -4.08 -7.46
C TYR A 456 -1.24 -4.93 -8.21
N VAL A 457 -1.35 -4.91 -9.54
CA VAL A 457 -0.66 -5.84 -10.43
C VAL A 457 0.62 -5.21 -10.93
N PHE A 458 1.73 -5.94 -10.80
CA PHE A 458 2.96 -5.62 -11.51
C PHE A 458 3.03 -6.47 -12.77
N ARG A 459 3.01 -5.81 -13.93
CA ARG A 459 3.22 -6.47 -15.23
C ARG A 459 4.20 -5.63 -16.06
N PRO A 460 5.49 -5.98 -16.07
CA PRO A 460 6.45 -5.28 -16.91
C PRO A 460 6.21 -5.61 -18.38
N LEU A 461 6.42 -4.63 -19.27
CA LEU A 461 6.29 -4.78 -20.72
C LEU A 461 7.27 -5.82 -21.28
N THR A 462 8.46 -5.91 -20.69
CA THR A 462 9.47 -6.91 -21.00
C THR A 462 10.15 -7.37 -19.73
N SER A 463 10.72 -8.58 -19.73
CA SER A 463 11.52 -9.08 -18.60
C SER A 463 12.86 -8.35 -18.41
N LYS A 464 13.24 -7.46 -19.33
CA LYS A 464 14.52 -6.75 -19.29
C LYS A 464 14.33 -5.36 -18.70
N THR A 465 15.21 -5.05 -17.74
CA THR A 465 15.34 -3.70 -17.19
C THR A 465 16.15 -2.79 -18.11
N GLN A 466 15.89 -1.48 -18.03
CA GLN A 466 16.71 -0.43 -18.65
C GLN A 466 17.38 0.42 -17.57
N PRO A 467 18.61 0.94 -17.78
CA PRO A 467 19.22 1.85 -16.82
C PRO A 467 18.44 3.17 -16.77
N VAL A 468 18.23 3.72 -15.57
CA VAL A 468 17.56 5.03 -15.41
C VAL A 468 18.35 6.17 -16.06
N SER A 469 19.67 6.04 -16.08
CA SER A 469 20.55 6.95 -16.81
C SER A 469 21.79 6.21 -17.31
N THR A 470 22.26 6.61 -18.50
CA THR A 470 23.50 6.14 -19.11
C THR A 470 24.72 6.96 -18.68
N THR A 471 24.50 8.16 -18.14
CA THR A 471 25.55 9.05 -17.60
C THR A 471 25.26 9.37 -16.15
N ARG A 472 26.31 9.51 -15.34
CA ARG A 472 26.19 9.74 -13.90
C ARG A 472 27.31 10.64 -13.42
N THR A 473 27.07 11.30 -12.30
CA THR A 473 28.09 12.05 -11.58
C THR A 473 28.27 11.40 -10.21
N ILE A 474 29.50 11.08 -9.84
CA ILE A 474 29.86 10.68 -8.49
C ILE A 474 30.52 11.85 -7.76
N ILE A 475 30.08 12.13 -6.53
CA ILE A 475 30.67 13.12 -5.64
C ILE A 475 31.06 12.38 -4.36
N CYS A 476 32.36 12.25 -4.11
CA CYS A 476 32.90 11.55 -2.95
C CYS A 476 33.22 12.59 -1.87
N THR A 477 32.62 12.50 -0.70
CA THR A 477 32.89 13.37 0.44
C THR A 477 33.49 12.56 1.57
N LYS A 478 34.68 12.93 2.02
CA LYS A 478 35.37 12.27 3.13
C LYS A 478 35.56 13.22 4.30
N THR A 479 35.08 12.80 5.46
CA THR A 479 35.28 13.43 6.77
C THR A 479 35.77 12.38 7.77
N GLU A 480 36.10 12.79 9.00
CA GLU A 480 36.48 11.85 10.07
C GLU A 480 35.28 10.99 10.53
N THR A 481 34.07 11.57 10.57
CA THR A 481 32.88 10.90 11.11
C THR A 481 32.11 10.09 10.06
N VAL A 482 32.12 10.54 8.80
CA VAL A 482 31.41 9.90 7.69
C VAL A 482 32.17 10.07 6.38
N GLN A 483 32.16 9.02 5.57
CA GLN A 483 32.54 9.08 4.17
C GLN A 483 31.32 8.72 3.34
N SER A 484 30.98 9.52 2.33
CA SER A 484 29.85 9.24 1.44
C SER A 484 30.18 9.40 -0.03
N ALA A 485 29.47 8.63 -0.86
CA ALA A 485 29.46 8.72 -2.31
C ALA A 485 28.05 9.07 -2.77
N MET A 486 27.86 10.31 -3.24
CA MET A 486 26.62 10.76 -3.86
C MET A 486 26.68 10.48 -5.36
N ILE A 487 25.77 9.63 -5.84
CA ILE A 487 25.62 9.26 -7.24
C ILE A 487 24.37 9.95 -7.78
N VAL A 488 24.57 10.91 -8.68
CA VAL A 488 23.49 11.63 -9.36
C VAL A 488 23.29 11.02 -10.74
N PHE A 489 22.12 10.42 -10.97
CA PHE A 489 21.78 9.77 -12.24
C PHE A 489 21.19 10.75 -13.22
N ASN A 490 20.25 11.58 -12.76
CA ASN A 490 19.59 12.64 -13.49
C ASN A 490 18.91 13.59 -12.48
N GLU A 491 18.08 14.51 -12.98
CA GLU A 491 17.39 15.54 -12.18
C GLU A 491 16.33 15.00 -11.20
N TRP A 492 15.87 13.76 -11.36
CA TRP A 492 14.83 13.15 -10.54
C TRP A 492 15.29 11.87 -9.82
N ALA A 493 16.54 11.44 -10.00
CA ALA A 493 17.08 10.22 -9.39
C ALA A 493 18.51 10.42 -8.89
N SER A 494 18.71 10.21 -7.60
CA SER A 494 20.02 10.23 -6.93
C SER A 494 20.10 9.20 -5.81
N GLN A 495 21.32 8.85 -5.41
CA GLN A 495 21.57 7.90 -4.33
C GLN A 495 22.81 8.32 -3.53
N GLU A 496 22.73 8.27 -2.22
CA GLU A 496 23.88 8.45 -1.32
C GLU A 496 24.26 7.11 -0.70
N VAL A 497 25.51 6.70 -0.88
CA VAL A 497 26.09 5.58 -0.13
C VAL A 497 27.00 6.15 0.95
N SER A 498 26.67 5.89 2.22
CA SER A 498 27.37 6.42 3.38
C SER A 498 28.00 5.32 4.21
N LEU A 499 29.23 5.56 4.66
CA LEU A 499 29.94 4.73 5.61
C LEU A 499 30.35 5.59 6.81
N PHE A 500 29.73 5.32 7.95
CA PHE A 500 29.96 6.04 9.19
C PHE A 500 31.10 5.41 10.00
N GLN A 501 31.85 6.24 10.72
CA GLN A 501 32.84 5.76 11.67
C GLN A 501 32.20 4.84 12.71
N GLY A 502 32.82 3.70 13.00
CA GLY A 502 32.35 2.74 14.00
C GLY A 502 31.12 1.92 13.58
N ALA A 503 30.61 2.06 12.35
CA ALA A 503 29.43 1.33 11.87
C ALA A 503 29.82 0.10 11.03
N PRO A 504 29.36 -1.13 11.36
CA PRO A 504 29.63 -2.34 10.58
C PRO A 504 28.65 -2.50 9.40
N THR A 505 28.05 -1.40 8.92
CA THR A 505 27.00 -1.40 7.89
C THR A 505 27.21 -0.24 6.92
N VAL A 506 26.84 -0.45 5.66
CA VAL A 506 26.74 0.61 4.64
C VAL A 506 25.31 1.13 4.62
N GLU A 507 25.13 2.44 4.71
CA GLU A 507 23.82 3.08 4.55
C GLU A 507 23.64 3.50 3.09
N VAL A 508 22.48 3.19 2.50
CA VAL A 508 22.13 3.55 1.14
C VAL A 508 20.82 4.32 1.17
N GLU A 509 20.89 5.63 0.92
CA GLU A 509 19.73 6.50 0.81
C GLU A 509 19.40 6.73 -0.66
N TRP A 510 18.15 6.51 -1.05
CA TRP A 510 17.67 6.73 -2.40
C TRP A 510 16.71 7.92 -2.44
N THR A 511 16.82 8.75 -3.47
CA THR A 511 15.87 9.83 -3.79
C THR A 511 15.39 9.65 -5.22
N VAL A 512 14.09 9.40 -5.38
CA VAL A 512 13.44 9.17 -6.67
C VAL A 512 12.18 10.03 -6.75
N GLY A 513 12.09 10.87 -7.77
CA GLY A 513 10.90 11.65 -8.10
C GLY A 513 11.21 13.09 -8.56
N PRO A 514 10.30 13.71 -9.32
CA PRO A 514 9.12 13.11 -9.94
C PRO A 514 9.50 12.10 -11.03
N ILE A 515 8.86 10.92 -11.05
CA ILE A 515 9.09 9.94 -12.12
C ILE A 515 8.47 10.50 -13.41
N PRO A 516 9.25 10.69 -14.49
CA PRO A 516 8.74 11.32 -15.70
C PRO A 516 7.73 10.41 -16.40
N ILE A 517 6.57 10.96 -16.74
CA ILE A 517 5.47 10.25 -17.42
C ILE A 517 4.90 11.05 -18.60
N ASP A 518 5.52 12.17 -18.99
CA ASP A 518 5.08 13.02 -20.09
C ASP A 518 5.16 12.33 -21.47
N ASP A 519 5.85 11.18 -21.53
CA ASP A 519 5.94 10.28 -22.67
C ASP A 519 4.81 9.24 -22.72
N ASP A 520 3.82 9.32 -21.81
CA ASP A 520 2.74 8.36 -21.62
C ASP A 520 3.23 6.92 -21.29
N VAL A 521 4.47 6.78 -20.81
CA VAL A 521 5.07 5.48 -20.47
C VAL A 521 5.18 5.33 -18.96
N GLY A 522 4.45 4.37 -18.38
CA GLY A 522 4.60 3.98 -16.98
C GLY A 522 5.98 3.38 -16.69
N LYS A 523 6.59 3.80 -15.57
CA LYS A 523 7.95 3.40 -15.18
C LYS A 523 7.97 2.93 -13.74
N GLU A 524 8.57 1.78 -13.50
CA GLU A 524 8.70 1.15 -12.19
C GLU A 524 10.19 1.02 -11.87
N ILE A 525 10.66 1.81 -10.91
CA ILE A 525 12.08 1.96 -10.60
C ILE A 525 12.50 0.91 -9.57
N VAL A 526 13.63 0.23 -9.82
CA VAL A 526 14.17 -0.80 -8.94
C VAL A 526 15.62 -0.50 -8.61
N VAL A 527 16.01 -0.78 -7.36
CA VAL A 527 17.41 -0.84 -6.95
C VAL A 527 17.86 -2.29 -7.05
N ARG A 528 18.70 -2.62 -8.03
CA ARG A 528 19.20 -3.99 -8.23
C ARG A 528 20.63 -4.10 -7.73
N TYR A 529 20.99 -5.19 -7.08
CA TYR A 529 22.37 -5.49 -6.65
C TYR A 529 22.88 -6.74 -7.37
N ASP A 530 23.73 -6.55 -8.37
CA ASP A 530 24.30 -7.64 -9.17
C ASP A 530 25.64 -8.10 -8.58
N THR A 531 25.72 -9.35 -8.12
CA THR A 531 26.92 -9.93 -7.49
C THR A 531 27.26 -11.30 -8.07
N ASP A 532 28.47 -11.79 -7.80
CA ASP A 532 28.92 -13.13 -8.15
C ASP A 532 28.54 -14.21 -7.10
N ILE A 533 27.65 -13.90 -6.14
CA ILE A 533 27.18 -14.87 -5.16
C ILE A 533 26.34 -15.95 -5.86
N GLU A 534 26.82 -17.19 -5.82
CA GLU A 534 26.16 -18.35 -6.41
C GLU A 534 25.00 -18.84 -5.54
N SER A 535 23.89 -18.11 -5.55
CA SER A 535 22.75 -18.38 -4.66
C SER A 535 21.90 -19.60 -5.05
N ALA A 536 22.22 -20.28 -6.16
CA ALA A 536 21.45 -21.40 -6.71
C ALA A 536 19.94 -21.09 -6.90
N SER A 537 19.63 -19.86 -7.36
CA SER A 537 18.26 -19.32 -7.51
C SER A 537 17.48 -19.19 -6.20
N LYS A 538 18.15 -19.28 -5.05
CA LYS A 538 17.56 -19.11 -3.73
C LYS A 538 17.79 -17.70 -3.20
N TYR A 539 16.80 -17.20 -2.50
CA TYR A 539 16.83 -15.93 -1.80
C TYR A 539 15.87 -16.01 -0.61
N TYR A 540 15.95 -15.06 0.30
CA TYR A 540 15.29 -15.16 1.60
C TYR A 540 14.63 -13.85 1.94
N THR A 541 13.31 -13.86 2.11
CA THR A 541 12.54 -12.66 2.47
C THR A 541 11.84 -12.85 3.80
N ASP A 542 11.75 -11.76 4.57
CA ASP A 542 10.99 -11.79 5.80
C ASP A 542 9.48 -11.88 5.56
N ALA A 543 8.74 -12.38 6.56
CA ALA A 543 7.29 -12.29 6.62
C ALA A 543 6.90 -11.34 7.77
N ASN A 544 6.41 -10.15 7.41
CA ASN A 544 5.95 -9.09 8.33
C ASN A 544 7.01 -8.64 9.35
N GLY A 545 8.29 -8.67 8.98
CA GLY A 545 9.43 -8.32 9.81
C GLY A 545 9.86 -9.41 10.79
N ARG A 546 9.21 -10.59 10.78
CA ARG A 546 9.38 -11.62 11.81
C ARG A 546 10.19 -12.82 11.32
N GLN A 547 9.53 -13.87 10.87
CA GLN A 547 10.19 -15.07 10.33
C GLN A 547 10.77 -14.78 8.95
N VAL A 548 11.65 -15.65 8.47
CA VAL A 548 12.21 -15.55 7.12
C VAL A 548 11.94 -16.84 6.38
N LEU A 549 11.47 -16.71 5.14
CA LEU A 549 11.12 -17.80 4.26
C LEU A 549 12.15 -17.91 3.13
N GLU A 550 12.56 -19.14 2.82
CA GLU A 550 13.34 -19.44 1.62
C GLU A 550 12.43 -19.32 0.39
N ARG A 551 12.88 -18.57 -0.60
CA ARG A 551 12.25 -18.39 -1.90
C ARG A 551 13.14 -19.02 -2.96
N ILE A 552 12.50 -19.66 -3.94
CA ILE A 552 13.19 -20.24 -5.09
C ILE A 552 12.53 -19.64 -6.33
N ARG A 553 13.34 -18.99 -7.16
CA ARG A 553 12.87 -18.38 -8.40
C ARG A 553 12.20 -19.44 -9.29
N ASP A 554 11.06 -19.08 -9.86
CA ASP A 554 10.25 -19.91 -10.76
C ASP A 554 9.74 -21.23 -10.13
N TYR A 555 9.58 -21.26 -8.80
CA TYR A 555 9.16 -22.47 -8.08
C TYR A 555 8.06 -22.20 -7.05
N ARG A 556 7.20 -23.20 -6.82
CA ARG A 556 6.20 -23.23 -5.75
C ARG A 556 6.22 -24.60 -5.07
N PRO A 557 6.22 -24.65 -3.72
CA PRO A 557 6.35 -25.92 -3.01
C PRO A 557 5.08 -26.78 -3.06
N THR A 558 3.90 -26.17 -3.23
CA THR A 558 2.61 -26.88 -3.08
C THR A 558 1.89 -27.20 -4.39
N TRP A 559 2.38 -26.75 -5.55
CA TRP A 559 1.82 -27.12 -6.86
C TRP A 559 2.88 -27.03 -7.96
N ASN A 560 2.61 -27.67 -9.10
CA ASN A 560 3.45 -27.53 -10.29
C ASN A 560 3.24 -26.15 -10.92
N TYR A 561 4.23 -25.28 -10.81
CA TYR A 561 4.16 -23.90 -11.27
C TYR A 561 4.56 -23.78 -12.74
N SER A 562 3.64 -23.31 -13.57
CA SER A 562 3.93 -22.91 -14.95
C SER A 562 4.30 -21.44 -14.98
N VAL A 563 5.53 -21.14 -15.39
CA VAL A 563 6.04 -19.76 -15.48
C VAL A 563 5.36 -19.06 -16.65
N VAL A 564 4.51 -18.06 -16.35
CA VAL A 564 3.89 -17.17 -17.34
C VAL A 564 4.55 -15.79 -17.29
N GLU A 565 4.76 -15.26 -16.09
CA GLU A 565 5.44 -13.99 -15.84
C GLU A 565 6.70 -14.25 -15.00
N ASN A 566 7.86 -14.33 -15.66
CA ASN A 566 9.14 -14.68 -15.04
C ASN A 566 9.73 -13.56 -14.15
N VAL A 567 9.18 -12.35 -14.21
CA VAL A 567 9.54 -11.25 -13.31
C VAL A 567 8.52 -11.15 -12.19
N SER A 568 7.29 -10.72 -12.47
CA SER A 568 6.30 -10.41 -11.42
C SER A 568 5.87 -11.61 -10.59
N GLY A 569 5.95 -12.83 -11.13
CA GLY A 569 5.73 -14.06 -10.39
C GLY A 569 6.82 -14.41 -9.36
N ASN A 570 7.94 -13.67 -9.34
CA ASN A 570 9.04 -13.88 -8.41
C ASN A 570 9.24 -12.72 -7.42
N TYR A 571 8.40 -11.68 -7.50
CA TYR A 571 8.41 -10.59 -6.53
C TYR A 571 7.75 -11.02 -5.21
N TYR A 572 8.38 -10.66 -4.09
CA TYR A 572 7.87 -10.94 -2.73
C TYR A 572 7.93 -9.67 -1.87
N PRO A 573 7.05 -9.54 -0.85
CA PRO A 573 7.11 -8.39 0.03
C PRO A 573 8.36 -8.45 0.91
N ILE A 574 9.04 -7.31 1.07
CA ILE A 574 10.13 -7.11 2.03
C ILE A 574 9.65 -6.07 3.05
N ASN A 575 9.46 -6.48 4.30
CA ASN A 575 9.07 -5.56 5.38
C ASN A 575 10.23 -5.14 6.28
N SER A 576 11.38 -5.81 6.17
CA SER A 576 12.57 -5.51 6.97
C SER A 576 13.88 -5.96 6.33
N ARG A 577 13.93 -7.13 5.68
CA ARG A 577 15.19 -7.73 5.22
C ARG A 577 15.03 -8.75 4.11
N ILE A 578 16.04 -8.77 3.25
CA ILE A 578 16.26 -9.77 2.23
C ILE A 578 17.74 -10.15 2.18
N TRP A 579 18.06 -11.39 1.80
CA TRP A 579 19.43 -11.75 1.44
C TRP A 579 19.54 -12.85 0.39
N ILE A 580 20.73 -12.89 -0.21
CA ILE A 580 21.26 -14.03 -0.97
C ILE A 580 22.55 -14.51 -0.31
N LYS A 581 22.87 -15.80 -0.46
CA LYS A 581 24.09 -16.39 0.08
C LYS A 581 24.58 -17.56 -0.77
N ASP A 582 25.89 -17.79 -0.71
CA ASP A 582 26.56 -19.01 -1.17
C ASP A 582 27.20 -19.74 0.03
N GLY A 583 28.11 -20.68 -0.20
CA GLY A 583 28.81 -21.41 0.87
C GLY A 583 29.77 -20.58 1.72
N THR A 584 30.10 -19.35 1.31
CA THR A 584 31.16 -18.51 1.87
C THR A 584 30.74 -17.07 2.14
N ARG A 585 29.76 -16.54 1.41
CA ARG A 585 29.37 -15.12 1.40
C ARG A 585 27.86 -14.99 1.53
N GLN A 586 27.44 -13.90 2.17
CA GLN A 586 26.04 -13.49 2.24
C GLN A 586 25.95 -11.97 2.05
N LEU A 587 25.08 -11.53 1.15
CA LEU A 587 24.71 -10.11 1.00
C LEU A 587 23.32 -9.93 1.58
N THR A 588 23.18 -9.10 2.60
CA THR A 588 21.90 -8.80 3.27
C THR A 588 21.56 -7.33 3.08
N ILE A 589 20.32 -7.06 2.65
CA ILE A 589 19.76 -5.72 2.53
C ILE A 589 18.69 -5.59 3.60
N LEU A 590 18.80 -4.53 4.40
CA LEU A 590 17.79 -4.13 5.38
C LEU A 590 17.04 -2.93 4.81
N THR A 591 15.71 -2.93 4.89
CA THR A 591 14.88 -1.81 4.43
C THR A 591 14.27 -1.04 5.60
N GLY A 592 14.25 0.29 5.46
CA GLY A 592 13.50 1.20 6.32
C GLY A 592 12.03 1.35 5.92
N ASN A 593 11.57 0.70 4.86
CA ASN A 593 10.22 0.78 4.32
C ASN A 593 9.59 -0.62 4.14
N ASN A 594 8.32 -0.66 3.73
CA ASN A 594 7.77 -1.86 3.10
C ASN A 594 8.04 -1.75 1.60
N ASP A 595 8.84 -2.65 1.04
CA ASP A 595 9.20 -2.67 -0.38
C ASP A 595 8.95 -4.07 -0.97
N ALA A 596 9.34 -4.25 -2.23
CA ALA A 596 9.30 -5.53 -2.94
C ALA A 596 10.71 -5.93 -3.42
N ASP A 597 10.98 -7.24 -3.47
CA ASP A 597 12.17 -7.81 -4.14
C ASP A 597 11.94 -8.02 -5.62
#